data_AF-A0A538AQI8-F1
#
_entry.id   AF-A0A538AQI8-F1
#
_cell.length_a   1.000
_cell.length_b   1.000
_cell.length_c   1.000
_cell.angle_alpha   90.00
_cell.angle_beta   90.00
_cell.angle_gamma   90.00
#
_symmetry.space_group_name_H-M   'P 1'
#
loop_
_entity.id
_entity.type
_entity.pdbx_description
1 polymer ?
#
loop_
_entity_poly.entity_id
_entity_poly.type
_entity_poly.pdbx_seq_one_letter_code
_entity_poly.pdbx_strand_id
1 'polypeptide(L)' 'DEEAEALSICATCPVRAQCLDYAIRNRETYGIWGGTTPDQRRRIRREHAA' A
#
# COMPACT_ATOMS: atom_id res chain seq x y z
N ASP A 1 1.17 -9.46 -15.22
CA ASP A 1 2.13 -8.96 -14.23
C ASP A 1 1.49 -9.14 -12.86
N GLU A 2 2.15 -9.86 -11.96
CA GLU A 2 1.60 -10.24 -10.65
C GLU A 2 1.23 -9.01 -9.81
N GLU A 3 1.96 -7.90 -9.97
CA GLU A 3 1.66 -6.64 -9.28
C GLU A 3 0.32 -6.04 -9.75
N ALA A 4 0.06 -6.07 -11.06
CA ALA A 4 -1.17 -5.52 -11.63
C ALA A 4 -2.41 -6.31 -11.16
N GLU A 5 -2.28 -7.63 -11.04
CA GLU A 5 -3.34 -8.49 -10.51
C GLU A 5 -3.66 -8.15 -9.05
N ALA A 6 -2.63 -8.07 -8.19
CA ALA A 6 -2.82 -7.71 -6.79
C ALA A 6 -3.41 -6.30 -6.60
N LEU A 7 -3.01 -5.34 -7.44
CA LEU A 7 -3.60 -3.99 -7.45
C LEU A 7 -5.07 -4.01 -7.86
N SER A 8 -5.46 -4.85 -8.82
CA SER A 8 -6.86 -5.00 -9.25
C SER A 8 -7.75 -5.54 -8.12
N ILE A 9 -7.25 -6.49 -7.34
CA ILE A 9 -7.93 -7.03 -6.16
C ILE A 9 -8.08 -5.95 -5.09
N CYS A 10 -7.02 -5.17 -4.85
CA CYS A 10 -7.09 -4.06 -3.89
C CYS A 10 -8.15 -3.01 -4.25
N ALA A 11 -8.47 -2.82 -5.54
CA ALA A 11 -9.44 -1.82 -5.98
C ALA A 11 -10.86 -2.08 -5.48
N THR A 12 -11.23 -3.35 -5.26
CA THR A 12 -12.55 -3.77 -4.76
C THR A 12 -12.55 -4.14 -3.28
N CYS A 13 -11.39 -4.06 -2.60
CA CYS A 13 -11.24 -4.49 -1.22
C CYS A 13 -11.92 -3.50 -0.23
N PRO A 14 -12.88 -3.95 0.60
CA PRO A 14 -13.61 -3.07 1.53
C PRO A 14 -12.74 -2.50 2.65
N VAL A 15 -11.59 -3.13 2.92
CA VAL A 15 -10.66 -2.72 3.98
C VAL A 15 -9.39 -2.05 3.43
N ARG A 16 -9.41 -1.61 2.16
CA ARG A 16 -8.23 -1.02 1.48
C ARG A 16 -7.57 0.09 2.29
N ALA A 17 -8.36 0.99 2.85
CA ALA A 17 -7.85 2.11 3.66
C ALA A 17 -7.16 1.64 4.95
N GLN A 18 -7.78 0.68 5.67
CA GLN A 18 -7.22 0.12 6.90
C GLN A 18 -5.94 -0.68 6.63
N CYS A 19 -5.90 -1.41 5.51
CA CYS A 19 -4.73 -2.14 5.05
C CYS A 19 -3.56 -1.20 4.70
N LEU A 20 -3.83 -0.10 4.00
CA LEU A 20 -2.82 0.92 3.68
C LEU A 20 -2.25 1.55 4.95
N ASP A 21 -3.13 1.95 5.86
CA ASP A 21 -2.78 2.55 7.13
C ASP A 21 -1.92 1.61 8.01
N TYR A 22 -2.28 0.33 8.09
CA TYR A 22 -1.43 -0.70 8.70
C TYR A 22 -0.05 -0.74 8.05
N ALA A 23 0.03 -0.82 6.73
CA ALA A 23 1.30 -0.95 6.02
C ALA A 23 2.20 0.28 6.18
N ILE A 24 1.62 1.47 6.31
CA ILE A 24 2.37 2.71 6.59
C ILE A 24 2.93 2.68 8.01
N ARG A 25 2.10 2.40 9.02
CA ARG A 25 2.50 2.38 10.45
C ARG A 25 3.57 1.34 10.74
N ASN A 26 3.42 0.15 10.17
CA ASN A 26 4.35 -0.96 10.36
C ASN A 26 5.56 -0.92 9.42
N ARG A 27 5.65 0.11 8.57
CA ARG A 27 6.75 0.30 7.61
C ARG A 27 6.95 -0.91 6.68
N GLU A 28 5.86 -1.55 6.26
CA GLU A 28 5.91 -2.70 5.37
C GLU A 28 6.69 -2.38 4.09
N THR A 29 7.78 -3.11 3.86
CA THR A 29 8.76 -2.83 2.79
C THR A 29 8.56 -3.66 1.53
N TYR A 30 7.67 -4.66 1.54
CA TYR A 30 7.45 -5.57 0.42
C TYR A 30 5.97 -5.71 0.08
N GLY A 31 5.68 -6.22 -1.12
CA GLY A 31 4.33 -6.55 -1.58
C GLY A 31 3.37 -5.38 -1.76
N ILE A 32 2.17 -5.70 -2.26
CA ILE A 32 1.06 -4.77 -2.43
C ILE A 32 0.22 -4.72 -1.15
N TRP A 33 0.02 -3.52 -0.63
CA TRP A 33 -0.81 -3.27 0.54
C TRP A 33 -1.73 -2.08 0.29
N GLY A 34 -3.02 -2.24 0.54
CA GLY A 34 -3.99 -1.14 0.43
C GLY A 34 -4.01 -0.46 -0.94
N GLY A 35 -3.69 -1.19 -2.01
CA GLY A 35 -3.60 -0.66 -3.37
C GLY A 35 -2.34 0.16 -3.65
N THR A 36 -1.23 -0.13 -2.95
CA THR A 36 0.04 0.56 -3.14
C THR A 36 1.23 -0.40 -3.25
N THR A 37 2.21 -0.06 -4.08
CA THR A 37 3.51 -0.71 -4.17
C THR A 37 4.43 -0.26 -3.03
N PRO A 38 5.55 -0.97 -2.76
CA PRO A 38 6.54 -0.54 -1.77
C PRO A 38 7.05 0.88 -1.99
N ASP A 39 7.31 1.26 -3.25
CA ASP A 39 7.81 2.59 -3.61
C ASP A 39 6.78 3.70 -3.38
N GLN A 40 5.52 3.42 -3.69
CA GLN A 40 4.41 4.34 -3.40
C GLN A 40 4.29 4.57 -1.88
N ARG A 41 4.34 3.50 -1.06
CA ARG A 41 4.33 3.64 0.41
C ARG A 41 5.56 4.38 0.93
N ARG A 42 6.74 4.17 0.32
CA ARG A 42 7.96 4.90 0.68
C ARG A 42 7.79 6.40 0.44
N ARG A 43 7.10 6.80 -0.63
CA ARG A 43 6.77 8.21 -0.93
C ARG A 43 5.79 8.77 0.09
N ILE A 44 4.68 8.08 0.36
CA ILE A 44 3.67 8.48 1.35
C ILE A 44 4.33 8.72 2.73
N ARG A 45 5.18 7.80 3.20
CA ARG A 45 5.91 7.97 4.48
C ARG A 45 6.82 9.19 4.51
N ARG A 46 7.40 9.61 3.37
CA ARG A 46 8.21 10.83 3.30
C ARG A 46 7.33 12.08 3.38
N GLU A 47 6.20 12.07 2.68
CA GLU A 47 5.24 13.19 2.67
C GLU A 47 4.63 13.43 4.06
N HIS A 48 4.44 12.39 4.87
CA HIS A 48 3.97 12.52 6.27
C HIS A 48 5.05 12.85 7.30
N ALA A 49 6.33 12.77 6.94
CA ALA A 49 7.44 13.06 7.86
C ALA A 49 7.98 14.49 7.72
N ALA A 50 7.55 15.22 6.70
CA ALA A 50 7.81 16.64 6.48
C ALA A 50 6.69 17.48 7.12
#